data_AF-A0A2E8CBP7-F1
#
_entry.id   AF-A0A2E8CBP7-F1
#
_cell.length_a   1.000
_cell.length_b   1.000
_cell.length_c   1.000
_cell.angle_alpha   90.00
_cell.angle_beta   90.00
_cell.angle_gamma   90.00
#
_symmetry.space_group_name_H-M   'P 1'
#
loop_
_entity.id
_entity.type
_entity.pdbx_description
1 polymer ?
#
loop_
_entity_poly.entity_id
_entity_poly.type
_entity_poly.pdbx_seq_one_letter_code
_entity_poly.pdbx_strand_id
1 'polypeptide(L)'
;MDIYPILGDDMDLADSGSHQFADYYPCRLPVWWARVGEVGPHCSAEGVSGMNIVLRIEKRFTRFERILAKVLRAPREVRRPLDGMNSMLWELCDGSRSFQTICGHMDEVFKENIAPAVDRTASGIESLKSRNLMTVLQEPFAGKWNIGPGQTPQNQTLNTGEQAIKFDVEPRSEAERNVIQVSQEDLQLGDQYE
;
A
#
# COMPACT_ATOMS: atom_id res chain seq x y z
N MET A 1 35.11 -32.29 10.84
CA MET A 1 34.82 -31.71 9.52
C MET A 1 33.35 -31.39 9.57
N ASP A 2 33.04 -30.32 10.29
CA ASP A 2 31.66 -30.01 10.69
C ASP A 2 31.00 -29.26 9.55
N ILE A 3 29.95 -29.90 9.02
CA ILE A 3 29.06 -29.32 8.03
C ILE A 3 28.18 -28.34 8.78
N TYR A 4 28.50 -27.05 8.67
CA TYR A 4 27.59 -25.98 9.11
C TYR A 4 26.40 -25.93 8.15
N PRO A 5 25.15 -25.98 8.65
CA PRO A 5 23.99 -25.75 7.82
C PRO A 5 23.89 -24.26 7.50
N ILE A 6 23.75 -23.97 6.21
CA ILE A 6 23.45 -22.65 5.67
C ILE A 6 21.96 -22.40 5.95
N LEU A 7 21.65 -21.87 7.13
CA LEU A 7 20.34 -21.31 7.46
C LEU A 7 20.53 -19.80 7.55
N GLY A 8 19.75 -19.10 6.73
CA GLY A 8 19.89 -17.68 6.44
C GLY A 8 20.04 -16.83 7.70
N ASP A 9 20.85 -15.78 7.56
CA ASP A 9 20.89 -14.68 8.51
C ASP A 9 19.46 -14.23 8.80
N ASP A 10 18.96 -14.68 9.95
CA ASP A 10 17.88 -14.05 10.66
C ASP A 10 18.38 -12.62 10.90
N MET A 11 17.86 -11.69 10.12
CA MET A 11 18.14 -10.27 10.29
C MET A 11 17.38 -9.86 11.54
N ASP A 12 17.94 -10.24 12.68
CA ASP A 12 17.44 -10.03 14.02
C ASP A 12 17.63 -8.55 14.35
N LEU A 13 16.89 -7.70 13.63
CA LEU A 13 16.72 -6.31 13.97
C LEU A 13 16.19 -6.31 15.40
N ALA A 14 17.04 -5.88 16.33
CA ALA A 14 16.69 -5.77 17.73
C ALA A 14 15.33 -5.07 17.85
N ASP A 15 14.41 -5.70 18.58
CA ASP A 15 13.03 -5.25 18.83
C ASP A 15 11.95 -5.60 17.78
N SER A 16 12.31 -6.17 16.62
CA SER A 16 11.29 -6.52 15.59
C SER A 16 10.34 -7.64 16.03
N GLY A 17 10.82 -8.59 16.85
CA GLY A 17 10.03 -9.70 17.39
C GLY A 17 9.18 -9.37 18.62
N SER A 18 9.47 -8.27 19.34
CA SER A 18 8.69 -7.78 20.48
C SER A 18 7.65 -6.72 20.12
N HIS A 19 7.72 -6.21 18.89
CA HIS A 19 6.83 -5.15 18.42
C HIS A 19 5.37 -5.63 18.24
N GLN A 20 4.39 -4.73 18.38
CA GLN A 20 2.95 -5.06 18.25
C GLN A 20 2.53 -5.62 16.86
N PHE A 21 3.39 -5.53 15.86
CA PHE A 21 3.18 -6.05 14.51
C PHE A 21 4.03 -7.30 14.22
N ALA A 22 4.77 -7.82 15.19
CA ALA A 22 5.49 -9.07 15.04
C ALA A 22 4.52 -10.18 14.60
N ASP A 23 4.91 -10.91 13.57
CA ASP A 23 4.13 -12.00 12.96
C ASP A 23 2.84 -11.58 12.26
N TYR A 24 2.63 -10.27 12.07
CA TYR A 24 1.57 -9.76 11.22
C TYR A 24 2.08 -9.49 9.80
N TYR A 25 1.14 -9.48 8.86
CA TYR A 25 1.32 -9.26 7.43
C TYR A 25 0.64 -7.94 7.04
N PRO A 26 1.39 -6.83 6.92
CA PRO A 26 0.86 -5.56 6.44
C PRO A 26 0.33 -5.68 5.01
N CYS A 27 -0.90 -5.24 4.78
CA CYS A 27 -1.59 -5.37 3.51
C CYS A 27 -2.31 -4.07 3.14
N ARG A 28 -2.14 -3.61 1.90
CA ARG A 28 -2.86 -2.46 1.33
C ARG A 28 -4.37 -2.69 1.32
N LEU A 29 -5.13 -1.63 1.59
CA LEU A 29 -6.58 -1.62 1.39
C LEU A 29 -6.94 -1.14 -0.03
N PRO A 30 -8.16 -1.43 -0.53
CA PRO A 30 -8.58 -0.99 -1.85
C PRO A 30 -8.56 0.54 -2.00
N VAL A 31 -7.60 1.02 -2.78
CA VAL A 31 -7.46 2.44 -3.15
C VAL A 31 -6.83 2.51 -4.53
N TRP A 32 -7.17 3.53 -5.31
CA TRP A 32 -6.45 3.77 -6.56
C TRP A 32 -5.04 4.27 -6.24
N TRP A 33 -4.04 3.62 -6.83
CA TRP A 33 -2.65 4.04 -6.74
C TRP A 33 -1.90 3.73 -8.02
N ALA A 34 -0.78 4.41 -8.25
CA ALA A 34 0.11 4.15 -9.37
C ALA A 34 1.54 4.58 -9.05
N ARG A 35 2.48 4.03 -9.81
CA ARG A 35 3.88 4.43 -9.81
C ARG A 35 4.10 5.64 -10.71
N VAL A 36 4.94 6.58 -10.27
CA VAL A 36 5.29 7.80 -11.02
C VAL A 36 6.76 8.19 -10.83
N GLY A 37 7.29 8.89 -11.83
CA GLY A 37 8.62 9.48 -11.75
C GLY A 37 9.75 8.49 -12.01
N GLU A 38 10.93 8.84 -11.49
CA GLU A 38 12.16 8.07 -11.64
C GLU A 38 12.31 7.03 -10.52
N VAL A 39 13.14 6.02 -10.77
CA VAL A 39 13.45 4.98 -9.79
C VAL A 39 14.42 5.53 -8.75
N GLY A 40 14.01 5.51 -7.49
CA GLY A 40 14.83 5.85 -6.32
C GLY A 40 15.48 4.62 -5.66
N PRO A 41 15.99 4.78 -4.43
CA PRO A 41 16.52 3.67 -3.62
C PRO A 41 15.46 2.59 -3.39
N HIS A 42 15.80 1.33 -3.67
CA HIS A 42 14.87 0.21 -3.55
C HIS A 42 15.61 -1.11 -3.33
N CYS A 43 14.87 -2.09 -2.81
CA CYS A 43 15.33 -3.48 -2.70
C CYS A 43 14.90 -4.27 -3.94
N SER A 44 15.57 -5.40 -4.21
CA SER A 44 15.25 -6.28 -5.34
C SER A 44 14.10 -7.26 -5.08
N ALA A 45 13.26 -7.00 -4.07
CA ALA A 45 12.13 -7.85 -3.74
C ALA A 45 11.03 -7.79 -4.83
N GLU A 46 10.30 -8.89 -5.02
CA GLU A 46 9.19 -8.94 -5.98
C GLU A 46 8.13 -7.85 -5.70
N GLY A 47 7.61 -7.22 -6.75
CA GLY A 47 6.59 -6.17 -6.62
C GLY A 47 7.14 -4.77 -6.32
N VAL A 48 8.43 -4.65 -5.98
CA VAL A 48 9.07 -3.36 -5.66
C VAL A 48 9.66 -2.74 -6.92
N SER A 49 9.34 -1.48 -7.17
CA SER A 49 9.82 -0.70 -8.31
C SER A 49 10.86 0.34 -7.95
N GLY A 50 10.83 0.83 -6.72
CA GLY A 50 11.58 2.01 -6.30
C GLY A 50 11.04 3.33 -6.85
N MET A 51 9.95 3.32 -7.61
CA MET A 51 9.30 4.55 -8.07
C MET A 51 8.44 5.15 -6.95
N ASN A 52 8.17 6.45 -7.04
CA ASN A 52 7.26 7.09 -6.10
C ASN A 52 5.83 6.64 -6.36
N ILE A 53 5.07 6.49 -5.28
CA ILE A 53 3.66 6.10 -5.34
C ILE A 53 2.77 7.34 -5.24
N VAL A 54 1.75 7.42 -6.09
CA VAL A 54 0.67 8.40 -5.98
C VAL A 54 -0.64 7.69 -5.71
N LEU A 55 -1.30 8.12 -4.63
CA LEU A 55 -2.65 7.69 -4.28
C LEU A 55 -3.67 8.70 -4.83
N ARG A 56 -4.79 8.19 -5.36
CA ARG A 56 -5.96 9.01 -5.74
C ARG A 56 -7.14 8.62 -4.86
N ILE A 57 -7.67 9.61 -4.15
CA ILE A 57 -8.77 9.44 -3.20
C ILE A 57 -9.86 10.46 -3.52
N GLU A 58 -11.11 10.02 -3.59
CA GLU A 58 -12.25 10.93 -3.76
C GLU A 58 -12.47 11.82 -2.52
N LYS A 59 -12.67 13.13 -2.71
CA LYS A 59 -13.16 14.01 -1.64
C LYS A 59 -14.64 13.74 -1.39
N ARG A 60 -14.95 13.23 -0.20
CA ARG A 60 -16.32 13.20 0.30
C ARG A 60 -16.73 14.59 0.78
N PHE A 61 -17.40 15.36 -0.08
CA PHE A 61 -17.95 16.67 0.30
C PHE A 61 -19.21 16.51 1.14
N THR A 62 -19.25 17.18 2.29
CA THR A 62 -20.48 17.41 3.05
C THR A 62 -21.45 18.30 2.24
N ARG A 63 -22.73 18.38 2.65
CA ARG A 63 -23.75 19.16 1.91
C ARG A 63 -23.37 20.63 1.73
N PHE A 64 -22.78 21.25 2.75
CA PHE A 64 -22.32 22.65 2.70
C PHE A 64 -21.08 22.81 1.82
N GLU A 65 -20.10 21.93 1.95
CA GLU A 65 -18.89 21.96 1.11
C GLU A 65 -19.21 21.71 -0.36
N ARG A 66 -20.27 20.97 -0.68
CA ARG A 66 -20.70 20.73 -2.07
C ARG A 66 -21.17 22.00 -2.76
N ILE A 67 -21.85 22.89 -2.03
CA ILE A 67 -22.26 24.20 -2.55
C ILE A 67 -21.02 25.05 -2.80
N LEU A 68 -20.12 25.12 -1.82
CA LEU A 68 -18.88 25.87 -1.94
C LEU A 68 -17.96 25.31 -3.04
N ALA A 69 -17.87 24.00 -3.18
CA ALA A 69 -17.08 23.31 -4.20
C ALA A 69 -17.60 23.59 -5.61
N LYS A 70 -18.93 23.73 -5.79
CA LYS A 70 -19.51 24.15 -7.08
C LYS A 70 -19.15 25.60 -7.41
N VAL A 71 -19.20 26.49 -6.43
CA VAL A 71 -18.85 27.91 -6.60
C VAL A 71 -17.36 28.08 -6.90
N LEU A 72 -16.49 27.34 -6.21
CA LEU A 72 -15.03 27.44 -6.35
C LEU A 72 -14.43 26.47 -7.37
N ARG A 73 -15.25 25.67 -8.08
CA ARG A 73 -14.81 24.59 -8.96
C ARG A 73 -13.75 23.68 -8.31
N ALA A 74 -13.94 23.37 -7.03
CA ALA A 74 -12.95 22.62 -6.26
C ALA A 74 -12.79 21.20 -6.83
N PRO A 75 -11.55 20.68 -6.95
CA PRO A 75 -11.31 19.36 -7.48
C PRO A 75 -11.92 18.29 -6.57
N ARG A 76 -12.63 17.33 -7.19
CA ARG A 76 -13.30 16.22 -6.49
C ARG A 76 -12.35 15.09 -6.08
N GLU A 77 -11.13 15.11 -6.59
CA GLU A 77 -10.10 14.14 -6.26
C GLU A 77 -8.96 14.79 -5.50
N VAL A 78 -8.36 14.00 -4.62
CA VAL A 78 -7.13 14.33 -3.93
C VAL A 78 -6.04 13.41 -4.45
N ARG A 79 -4.98 14.01 -4.98
CA ARG A 79 -3.74 13.30 -5.31
C ARG A 79 -2.79 13.44 -4.13
N ARG A 80 -2.29 12.32 -3.63
CA ARG A 80 -1.33 12.26 -2.53
C ARG A 80 -0.09 11.49 -2.98
N PRO A 81 0.97 12.18 -3.42
CA PRO A 81 2.26 11.53 -3.59
C PRO A 81 2.77 11.08 -2.21
N LEU A 82 3.22 9.83 -2.13
CA LEU A 82 4.03 9.35 -1.03
C LEU A 82 5.48 9.78 -1.26
N ASP A 83 6.21 10.01 -0.18
CA ASP A 83 7.67 10.16 -0.20
C ASP A 83 8.33 8.81 -0.50
N GLY A 84 9.63 8.82 -0.80
CA GLY A 84 10.35 7.62 -1.24
C GLY A 84 10.27 6.46 -0.24
N MET A 85 10.42 6.73 1.06
CA MET A 85 10.34 5.70 2.09
C MET A 85 8.93 5.09 2.19
N ASN A 86 7.88 5.91 2.25
CA ASN A 86 6.51 5.37 2.30
C ASN A 86 6.06 4.76 0.98
N SER A 87 6.67 5.16 -0.15
CA SER A 87 6.45 4.52 -1.45
C SER A 87 7.01 3.10 -1.47
N MET A 88 8.23 2.90 -1.00
CA MET A 88 8.80 1.56 -0.87
C MET A 88 8.04 0.71 0.16
N LEU A 89 7.68 1.29 1.31
CA LEU A 89 6.84 0.61 2.30
C LEU A 89 5.50 0.18 1.70
N TRP A 90 4.85 1.05 0.92
CA TRP A 90 3.61 0.75 0.23
C TRP A 90 3.73 -0.47 -0.70
N GLU A 91 4.80 -0.53 -1.49
CA GLU A 91 5.04 -1.66 -2.40
C GLU A 91 5.36 -2.96 -1.66
N LEU A 92 6.07 -2.90 -0.54
CA LEU A 92 6.38 -4.06 0.30
C LEU A 92 5.14 -4.63 1.03
N CYS A 93 4.17 -3.80 1.37
CA CYS A 93 2.95 -4.16 2.10
C CYS A 93 1.86 -4.76 1.19
N ASP A 94 2.19 -5.78 0.40
CA ASP A 94 1.23 -6.53 -0.41
C ASP A 94 0.51 -7.65 0.36
N GLY A 95 0.85 -7.84 1.64
CA GLY A 95 0.29 -8.88 2.50
C GLY A 95 0.94 -10.25 2.34
N SER A 96 1.96 -10.40 1.50
CA SER A 96 2.75 -11.64 1.39
C SER A 96 3.89 -11.71 2.41
N ARG A 97 4.40 -10.56 2.85
CA ARG A 97 5.57 -10.43 3.73
C ARG A 97 5.17 -10.14 5.17
N SER A 98 5.92 -10.72 6.12
CA SER A 98 5.78 -10.36 7.53
C SER A 98 6.38 -8.98 7.80
N PHE A 99 5.95 -8.38 8.91
CA PHE A 99 6.48 -7.10 9.38
C PHE A 99 8.01 -7.12 9.54
N GLN A 100 8.58 -8.21 10.06
CA GLN A 100 10.02 -8.36 10.26
C GLN A 100 10.78 -8.33 8.93
N THR A 101 10.29 -9.06 7.91
CA THR A 101 10.89 -9.04 6.57
C THR A 101 10.84 -7.64 5.95
N ILE A 102 9.74 -6.90 6.16
CA ILE A 102 9.61 -5.52 5.68
C ILE A 102 10.62 -4.62 6.39
N CYS A 103 10.77 -4.73 7.72
CA CYS A 103 11.75 -3.95 8.47
C CYS A 103 13.17 -4.20 7.96
N GLY A 104 13.53 -5.46 7.68
CA GLY A 104 14.84 -5.81 7.11
C GLY A 104 15.10 -5.14 5.75
N HIS A 105 14.13 -5.21 4.83
CA HIS A 105 14.26 -4.52 3.53
C HIS A 105 14.37 -3.00 3.66
N MET A 106 13.62 -2.42 4.60
CA MET A 106 13.65 -0.98 4.84
C MET A 106 14.98 -0.53 5.45
N ASP A 107 15.54 -1.31 6.39
CA ASP A 107 16.86 -1.06 6.98
C ASP A 107 18.00 -1.19 5.95
N GLU A 108 17.96 -2.24 5.13
CA GLU A 108 18.98 -2.49 4.10
C GLU A 108 19.11 -1.32 3.10
N VAL A 109 17.96 -0.78 2.66
CA VAL A 109 17.93 0.29 1.64
C VAL A 109 18.24 1.66 2.23
N PHE A 110 17.68 2.00 3.40
CA PHE A 110 17.74 3.36 3.93
C PHE A 110 18.79 3.55 5.04
N LYS A 111 19.25 2.47 5.68
CA LYS A 111 20.33 2.43 6.68
C LYS A 111 20.16 3.53 7.74
N GLU A 112 21.13 4.44 7.84
CA GLU A 112 21.12 5.54 8.82
C GLU A 112 19.90 6.46 8.69
N ASN A 113 19.28 6.58 7.51
CA ASN A 113 18.14 7.47 7.31
C ASN A 113 16.83 6.95 7.93
N ILE A 114 16.76 5.66 8.25
CA ILE A 114 15.56 5.04 8.81
C ILE A 114 15.73 4.63 10.28
N ALA A 115 16.96 4.56 10.78
CA ALA A 115 17.26 4.07 12.12
C ALA A 115 16.48 4.84 13.23
N PRO A 116 15.80 4.14 14.16
CA PRO A 116 15.57 2.69 14.20
C PRO A 116 14.51 2.23 13.19
N ALA A 117 14.88 1.25 12.34
CA ALA A 117 14.04 0.81 11.23
C ALA A 117 12.68 0.25 11.67
N VAL A 118 12.64 -0.47 12.80
CA VAL A 118 11.42 -1.07 13.37
C VAL A 118 10.38 0.01 13.71
N ASP A 119 10.75 0.98 14.54
CA ASP A 119 9.84 2.07 14.93
C ASP A 119 9.41 2.93 13.75
N ARG A 120 10.33 3.19 12.82
CA ARG A 120 10.04 4.02 11.65
C ARG A 120 9.10 3.31 10.68
N THR A 121 9.30 2.01 10.46
CA THR A 121 8.42 1.17 9.65
C THR A 121 7.04 1.04 10.29
N ALA A 122 6.99 0.79 11.60
CA ALA A 122 5.75 0.76 12.37
C ALA A 122 4.97 2.08 12.28
N SER A 123 5.65 3.22 12.45
CA SER A 123 5.05 4.55 12.32
C SER A 123 4.47 4.80 10.91
N GLY A 124 5.16 4.31 9.88
CA GLY A 124 4.68 4.37 8.50
C GLY A 124 3.39 3.55 8.30
N ILE A 125 3.37 2.32 8.81
CA ILE A 125 2.19 1.44 8.79
C ILE A 125 1.03 2.08 9.55
N GLU A 126 1.25 2.60 10.76
CA GLU A 126 0.22 3.26 11.56
C GLU A 126 -0.34 4.51 10.86
N SER A 127 0.53 5.31 10.25
CA SER A 127 0.12 6.49 9.48
C SER A 127 -0.79 6.10 8.31
N LEU A 128 -0.47 5.03 7.58
CA LEU A 128 -1.30 4.53 6.49
C LEU A 128 -2.60 3.88 7.00
N LYS A 129 -2.54 3.15 8.11
CA LYS A 129 -3.70 2.52 8.76
C LYS A 129 -4.69 3.56 9.29
N SER A 130 -4.20 4.64 9.91
CA SER A 130 -5.03 5.76 10.40
C SER A 130 -5.80 6.49 9.30
N ARG A 131 -5.36 6.34 8.04
CA ARG A 131 -5.98 6.91 6.84
C ARG A 131 -6.82 5.90 6.06
N ASN A 132 -7.04 4.70 6.62
CA ASN A 132 -7.75 3.59 5.97
C ASN A 132 -7.12 3.15 4.63
N LEU A 133 -5.80 3.24 4.52
CA LEU A 133 -5.05 2.83 3.32
C LEU A 133 -4.38 1.46 3.47
N MET A 134 -4.25 0.97 4.71
CA MET A 134 -3.54 -0.26 5.03
C MET A 134 -4.19 -0.95 6.23
N THR A 135 -4.03 -2.26 6.30
CA THR A 135 -4.38 -3.10 7.44
C THR A 135 -3.21 -4.04 7.77
N VAL A 136 -3.28 -4.73 8.90
CA VAL A 136 -2.34 -5.77 9.31
C VAL A 136 -3.12 -7.06 9.51
N LEU A 137 -2.64 -8.15 8.92
CA LEU A 137 -3.30 -9.46 8.94
C LEU A 137 -2.50 -10.44 9.80
N GLN A 138 -3.17 -11.41 10.43
CA GLN A 138 -2.49 -12.48 11.19
C GLN A 138 -1.96 -13.60 10.29
N GLU A 139 -2.46 -13.67 9.06
CA GLU A 139 -2.08 -14.66 8.06
C GLU A 139 -1.76 -13.94 6.74
N PRO A 140 -0.96 -14.55 5.86
CA PRO A 140 -0.70 -14.02 4.53
C PRO A 140 -1.99 -13.69 3.76
N PHE A 141 -1.94 -12.63 2.97
CA PHE A 141 -3.11 -12.13 2.27
C PHE A 141 -3.63 -13.12 1.22
N ALA A 142 -4.82 -13.67 1.48
CA ALA A 142 -5.48 -14.64 0.60
C ALA A 142 -6.20 -14.03 -0.63
N GLY A 143 -5.90 -12.79 -1.02
CA GLY A 143 -6.52 -12.17 -2.20
C GLY A 143 -8.00 -11.81 -2.04
N LYS A 144 -8.47 -11.52 -0.82
CA LYS A 144 -9.89 -11.21 -0.53
C LYS A 144 -10.38 -9.89 -1.14
N TRP A 145 -9.47 -9.00 -1.53
CA TRP A 145 -9.76 -7.76 -2.26
C TRP A 145 -8.65 -7.46 -3.28
N ASN A 146 -8.90 -6.52 -4.18
CA ASN A 146 -7.89 -6.10 -5.16
C ASN A 146 -6.95 -5.06 -4.53
N ILE A 147 -5.64 -5.29 -4.64
CA ILE A 147 -4.58 -4.37 -4.19
C ILE A 147 -3.70 -3.84 -5.34
N GLY A 148 -4.02 -4.23 -6.59
CA GLY A 148 -3.26 -3.88 -7.77
C GLY A 148 -3.34 -2.39 -8.14
N PRO A 149 -2.34 -1.88 -8.87
CA PRO A 149 -2.30 -0.48 -9.28
C PRO A 149 -3.37 -0.15 -10.33
N GLY A 150 -3.73 1.12 -10.42
CA GLY A 150 -4.64 1.65 -11.43
C GLY A 150 -6.11 1.30 -11.25
N GLN A 151 -6.46 0.50 -10.24
CA GLN A 151 -7.82 0.05 -9.99
C GLN A 151 -8.58 1.07 -9.16
N THR A 152 -9.77 1.48 -9.63
CA THR A 152 -10.65 2.37 -8.84
C THR A 152 -11.57 1.50 -7.99
N PRO A 153 -11.57 1.66 -6.65
CA PRO A 153 -12.51 0.94 -5.79
C PRO A 153 -13.96 1.25 -6.17
N GLN A 154 -14.86 0.28 -6.03
CA GLN A 154 -16.26 0.41 -6.47
C GLN A 154 -17.02 1.59 -5.86
N ASN A 155 -16.65 1.97 -4.63
CA ASN A 155 -17.26 3.06 -3.89
C ASN A 155 -16.61 4.44 -4.13
N GLN A 156 -15.72 4.55 -5.13
CA GLN A 156 -15.05 5.79 -5.51
C GLN A 156 -15.29 6.13 -6.97
N THR A 157 -15.54 7.41 -7.25
CA THR A 157 -15.59 7.94 -8.61
C THR A 157 -14.41 8.86 -8.84
N LEU A 158 -13.43 8.37 -9.60
CA LEU A 158 -12.25 9.14 -10.00
C LEU A 158 -12.39 9.69 -11.42
N ASN A 159 -11.82 10.86 -11.68
CA ASN A 159 -11.94 11.48 -13.00
C ASN A 159 -10.97 10.83 -14.00
N THR A 160 -11.46 10.30 -15.12
CA THR A 160 -10.62 9.64 -16.15
C THR A 160 -10.04 10.62 -17.18
N GLY A 161 -10.23 11.94 -17.01
CA GLY A 161 -9.73 12.95 -17.95
C GLY A 161 -8.23 12.86 -18.24
N GLU A 162 -7.81 13.36 -19.41
CA GLU A 162 -6.41 13.34 -19.88
C GLU A 162 -5.44 13.81 -18.79
N GLN A 163 -4.57 12.90 -18.36
CA GLN A 163 -3.62 13.17 -17.30
C GLN A 163 -2.27 13.54 -17.92
N ALA A 164 -1.73 14.71 -17.56
CA ALA A 164 -0.43 15.16 -18.02
C ALA A 164 0.75 14.32 -17.49
N ILE A 165 0.51 13.46 -16.49
CA ILE A 165 1.52 12.63 -15.83
C ILE A 165 1.36 11.19 -16.30
N LYS A 166 2.46 10.57 -16.73
CA LYS A 166 2.52 9.15 -17.08
C LYS A 166 2.46 8.32 -15.81
N PHE A 167 1.39 7.55 -15.64
CA PHE A 167 1.24 6.59 -14.55
C PHE A 167 1.65 5.21 -15.01
N ASP A 168 2.48 4.54 -14.22
CA ASP A 168 2.74 3.12 -14.35
C ASP A 168 1.76 2.36 -13.45
N VAL A 169 0.90 1.59 -14.11
CA VAL A 169 -0.16 0.76 -13.51
C VAL A 169 0.02 -0.72 -13.83
N GLU A 170 1.23 -1.13 -14.22
CA GLU A 170 1.53 -2.53 -14.52
C GLU A 170 1.68 -3.33 -13.22
N PRO A 171 0.93 -4.42 -13.00
CA PRO A 171 1.11 -5.29 -11.82
C PRO A 171 2.48 -5.96 -11.80
N ARG A 172 3.18 -5.94 -10.66
CA ARG A 172 4.56 -6.48 -10.54
C ARG A 172 4.73 -7.66 -9.60
N SER A 173 3.72 -8.01 -8.80
CA SER A 173 3.69 -9.24 -8.01
C SER A 173 2.45 -10.07 -8.29
N GLU A 174 2.47 -11.35 -7.89
CA GLU A 174 1.29 -12.22 -7.96
C GLU A 174 0.08 -11.61 -7.24
N ALA A 175 0.31 -11.01 -6.07
CA ALA A 175 -0.74 -10.36 -5.29
C ALA A 175 -1.37 -9.15 -6.00
N GLU A 176 -0.60 -8.42 -6.83
CA GLU A 176 -1.11 -7.30 -7.64
C GLU A 176 -1.91 -7.75 -8.87
N ARG A 177 -1.68 -8.97 -9.36
CA ARG A 177 -2.40 -9.52 -10.53
C ARG A 177 -3.81 -10.01 -10.20
N ASN A 178 -4.17 -10.10 -8.92
CA ASN A 178 -5.49 -10.55 -8.50
C ASN A 178 -6.58 -9.52 -8.85
N VAL A 179 -7.22 -9.74 -10.00
CA VAL A 179 -8.43 -9.02 -10.39
C VAL A 179 -9.63 -9.80 -9.88
N ILE A 180 -10.23 -9.34 -8.79
CA ILE A 180 -11.55 -9.85 -8.38
C ILE A 180 -12.58 -9.28 -9.36
N GLN A 181 -13.09 -10.14 -10.25
CA GLN A 181 -14.33 -9.86 -10.98
C GLN A 181 -15.48 -10.07 -10.00
N VAL A 182 -16.05 -8.97 -9.49
CA VAL A 182 -17.28 -9.06 -8.71
C VAL A 182 -18.42 -9.37 -9.69
N SER A 183 -19.08 -10.51 -9.50
CA SER A 183 -20.28 -10.85 -10.27
C SER A 183 -21.41 -9.89 -9.89
N GLN A 184 -22.34 -9.63 -10.80
CA GLN A 184 -23.48 -8.75 -10.52
C GLN A 184 -24.41 -9.30 -9.42
N GLU A 185 -24.22 -10.55 -8.99
CA GLU A 185 -25.04 -11.23 -7.97
C GLU A 185 -24.73 -10.75 -6.54
N ASP A 186 -23.46 -10.43 -6.24
CA ASP A 186 -23.07 -9.90 -4.92
C ASP A 186 -23.59 -8.47 -4.66
N LEU A 187 -23.98 -7.76 -5.72
CA LEU A 187 -24.56 -6.41 -5.65
C LEU A 187 -26.02 -6.41 -5.20
N GLN A 188 -26.74 -7.54 -5.32
CA GLN A 188 -28.18 -7.60 -4.99
C GLN A 188 -28.47 -7.99 -3.53
N LEU A 189 -27.48 -8.51 -2.81
CA LEU A 189 -27.65 -8.97 -1.42
C LEU A 189 -27.45 -7.87 -0.36
N GLY A 190 -26.83 -6.74 -0.73
CA GLY A 190 -26.58 -5.61 0.18
C GLY A 190 -27.78 -4.69 0.44
N ASP A 191 -28.77 -4.68 -0.47
CA ASP A 191 -29.97 -3.83 -0.38
C ASP A 191 -31.16 -4.50 0.32
N GLN A 192 -30.99 -5.73 0.84
CA GLN A 192 -32.09 -6.50 1.46
C GLN A 192 -32.16 -6.40 2.99
N TYR A 193 -31.29 -5.60 3.62
CA TYR A 193 -31.33 -5.34 5.06
C TYR A 193 -31.30 -3.83 5.33
N GLU A 194 -32.35 -3.12 4.90
CA GLU A 194 -32.72 -1.79 5.40
C GLU A 194 -34.05 -1.90 6.19
#